data_AF-A0A9C8T0T9-F1
#
_entry.id   AF-A0A9C8T0T9-F1
#
_cell.length_a   1.000
_cell.length_b   1.000
_cell.length_c   1.000
_cell.angle_alpha   90.00
_cell.angle_beta   90.00
_cell.angle_gamma   90.00
#
_symmetry.space_group_name_H-M   'P 1'
#
loop_
_entity.id
_entity.type
_entity.pdbx_description
1 polymer ?
#
loop_
_entity_poly.entity_id
_entity_poly.type
_entity_poly.pdbx_seq_one_letter_code
_entity_poly.pdbx_strand_id
1 'polypeptide(L)'
;MEFPKQIHDFMLHDVAGRWTYKGNELQSAHYIRLGSRMSLYIQTIAKRDGDLEYMIRLRDSYISGMKTLEEAVAVAREVIEENKLFIEENTL
;
A
#
# COMPACT_ATOMS: atom_id res chain seq x y z
N MET A 1 -2.61 13.34 10.83
CA MET A 1 -3.61 12.39 10.28
C MET A 1 -3.32 11.05 10.93
N GLU A 2 -4.25 10.50 11.72
CA GLU A 2 -4.05 9.20 12.38
C GLU A 2 -4.47 8.08 11.43
N PHE A 3 -3.60 7.07 11.26
CA PHE A 3 -3.87 5.93 10.38
C PHE A 3 -4.85 4.94 11.03
N PRO A 4 -5.78 4.30 10.27
CA PRO A 4 -6.79 3.40 10.82
C PRO A 4 -6.23 2.16 11.53
N LYS A 5 -6.85 1.76 12.65
CA LYS A 5 -6.42 0.65 13.54
C LYS A 5 -6.22 -0.71 12.88
N GLN A 6 -6.86 -1.03 11.75
CA GLN A 6 -6.63 -2.30 11.03
C GLN A 6 -5.27 -2.39 10.34
N ILE A 7 -4.58 -1.27 10.14
CA ILE A 7 -3.19 -1.29 9.69
C ILE A 7 -2.28 -1.85 10.79
N HIS A 8 -2.69 -1.94 12.07
CA HIS A 8 -1.80 -2.37 13.16
C HIS A 8 -1.24 -3.80 13.03
N ASP A 9 -1.87 -4.70 12.29
CA ASP A 9 -1.30 -6.04 12.00
C ASP A 9 -0.13 -5.99 10.99
N PHE A 10 -0.06 -4.89 10.23
CA PHE A 10 1.05 -4.54 9.37
C PHE A 10 1.80 -3.37 9.99
N MET A 11 2.93 -3.63 10.64
CA MET A 11 3.74 -2.51 11.10
C MET A 11 4.21 -1.71 9.88
N LEU A 12 4.05 -0.38 9.94
CA LEU A 12 4.73 0.53 9.03
C LEU A 12 6.21 0.22 9.13
N HIS A 13 6.75 -0.43 8.11
CA HIS A 13 8.14 -0.87 8.11
C HIS A 13 9.04 0.29 7.72
N ASP A 14 8.62 1.07 6.72
CA ASP A 14 9.32 2.28 6.29
C ASP A 14 8.41 3.23 5.48
N VAL A 15 8.67 4.53 5.52
CA VAL A 15 8.17 5.49 4.52
C VAL A 15 9.23 5.55 3.42
N ALA A 16 9.14 4.62 2.47
CA ALA A 16 10.25 4.22 1.60
C ALA A 16 10.69 5.25 0.53
N GLY A 17 10.12 6.45 0.49
CA GLY A 17 10.69 7.54 -0.31
C GLY A 17 9.74 8.68 -0.62
N ARG A 18 10.29 9.90 -0.68
CA ARG A 18 9.63 11.13 -1.14
C ARG A 18 10.37 11.69 -2.34
N TRP A 19 9.70 11.78 -3.49
CA TRP A 19 10.29 12.21 -4.75
C TRP A 19 9.39 13.30 -5.32
N THR A 20 9.91 14.24 -6.11
CA THR A 20 9.07 15.26 -6.76
C THR A 20 9.11 15.08 -8.27
N TYR A 21 7.95 15.07 -8.91
CA TYR A 21 7.84 15.03 -10.37
C TYR A 21 6.80 16.04 -10.84
N LYS A 22 7.20 16.95 -11.74
CA LYS A 22 6.34 18.02 -12.28
C LYS A 22 5.59 18.83 -11.21
N GLY A 23 6.23 19.06 -10.05
CA GLY A 23 5.65 19.80 -8.93
C GLY A 23 4.80 18.97 -7.98
N ASN A 24 4.59 17.68 -8.27
CA ASN A 24 3.81 16.77 -7.43
C ASN A 24 4.73 15.89 -6.57
N GLU A 25 4.37 15.75 -5.29
CA GLU A 25 5.08 14.87 -4.36
C GLU A 25 4.63 13.44 -4.56
N LEU A 26 5.60 12.57 -4.83
CA LEU A 26 5.45 11.14 -4.89
C LEU A 26 5.86 10.56 -3.54
N GLN A 27 5.00 9.74 -2.98
CA GLN A 27 5.17 9.09 -1.70
C GLN A 27 4.98 7.59 -1.85
N SER A 28 5.75 6.84 -1.06
CA SER A 28 5.50 5.41 -0.87
C SER A 28 5.53 5.08 0.61
N ALA A 29 4.54 4.29 1.04
CA ALA A 29 4.47 3.69 2.36
C ALA A 29 4.62 2.18 2.21
N HIS A 30 5.53 1.60 2.99
CA HIS A 30 5.81 0.17 2.99
C HIS A 30 5.37 -0.43 4.32
N TYR A 31 4.47 -1.41 4.22
CA TYR A 31 3.88 -2.13 5.32
C TYR A 31 4.34 -3.59 5.26
N ILE A 32 4.83 -4.10 6.39
CA ILE A 32 5.20 -5.51 6.53
C ILE A 32 4.39 -6.10 7.68
N ARG A 33 3.84 -7.29 7.45
CA ARG A 33 3.30 -8.11 8.55
C ARG A 33 4.43 -8.88 9.22
N LEU A 34 4.58 -8.70 10.54
CA LEU A 34 5.57 -9.44 11.34
C LEU A 34 5.34 -10.96 11.18
N GLY A 35 6.42 -11.70 10.92
CA GLY A 35 6.37 -13.15 10.71
C GLY A 35 5.93 -13.59 9.31
N SER A 36 5.59 -12.66 8.41
CA SER A 36 5.27 -12.96 7.02
C SER A 36 6.33 -12.39 6.06
N ARG A 37 6.53 -13.05 4.91
CA ARG A 37 7.31 -12.51 3.79
C ARG A 37 6.50 -11.53 2.93
N MET A 38 5.28 -11.19 3.34
CA MET A 38 4.37 -10.34 2.58
C MET A 38 4.63 -8.86 2.85
N SER A 39 4.92 -8.13 1.77
CA SER A 39 5.06 -6.69 1.75
C SER A 39 3.89 -6.06 0.99
N LEU A 40 3.25 -5.08 1.62
CA LEU A 40 2.23 -4.22 1.02
C LEU A 40 2.84 -2.83 0.84
N TYR A 41 2.74 -2.29 -0.37
CA TYR A 41 3.13 -0.92 -0.65
C TYR A 41 1.91 -0.10 -1.05
N ILE A 42 1.77 1.09 -0.48
CA ILE A 42 0.88 2.14 -1.00
C ILE A 42 1.77 3.19 -1.62
N GLN A 43 1.60 3.44 -2.91
CA GLN A 43 2.49 4.31 -3.69
C GLN A 43 1.67 5.30 -4.50
N THR A 44 2.17 6.52 -4.62
CA THR A 44 1.66 7.46 -5.63
C THR A 44 2.33 7.20 -6.98
N ILE A 45 1.55 7.25 -8.06
CA ILE A 45 1.99 7.22 -9.43
C ILE A 45 1.74 8.59 -10.04
N ALA A 46 2.77 9.16 -10.66
CA ALA A 46 2.61 10.33 -11.52
C ALA A 46 2.32 9.88 -12.95
N LYS A 47 1.20 10.33 -13.50
CA LYS A 47 0.91 10.20 -14.92
C LYS A 47 1.76 11.17 -15.75
N ARG A 48 1.83 10.93 -17.06
CA ARG A 48 2.60 11.77 -17.98
C ARG A 48 2.08 13.18 -18.08
N ASP A 49 0.76 13.38 -17.96
CA ASP A 49 0.10 14.68 -17.91
C ASP A 49 0.42 15.47 -16.63
N GLY A 50 0.80 14.77 -15.56
CA GLY A 50 1.13 15.34 -14.26
C GLY A 50 0.15 14.91 -13.17
N ASP A 51 -0.97 14.26 -13.51
CA ASP A 51 -1.95 13.82 -12.52
C ASP A 51 -1.36 12.76 -11.58
N LEU A 52 -1.80 12.79 -10.33
CA LEU A 52 -1.44 11.81 -9.32
C LEU A 52 -2.53 10.75 -9.19
N GLU A 53 -2.09 9.50 -9.09
CA GLU A 53 -2.92 8.38 -8.66
C GLU A 53 -2.21 7.62 -7.55
N TYR A 54 -2.94 6.73 -6.90
CA TYR A 54 -2.43 5.79 -5.93
C TYR A 54 -2.47 4.38 -6.51
N MET A 55 -1.53 3.56 -6.05
CA MET A 55 -1.40 2.15 -6.35
C MET A 55 -1.10 1.38 -5.07
N ILE A 56 -1.72 0.21 -4.95
CA ILE A 56 -1.38 -0.81 -3.97
C ILE A 56 -0.57 -1.87 -4.70
N ARG A 57 0.60 -2.21 -4.16
CA ARG A 57 1.45 -3.28 -4.68
C ARG A 57 1.67 -4.35 -3.63
N LEU A 58 1.47 -5.60 -4.03
CA LEU A 58 1.67 -6.81 -3.25
C LEU A 58 2.57 -7.75 -4.04
N ARG A 59 3.84 -7.84 -3.65
CA ARG A 59 4.85 -8.64 -4.36
C ARG A 59 4.91 -8.30 -5.86
N ASP A 60 4.40 -9.20 -6.72
CA ASP A 60 4.41 -9.11 -8.19
C ASP A 60 3.07 -8.61 -8.77
N SER A 61 2.05 -8.42 -7.92
CA SER A 61 0.72 -7.94 -8.28
C SER A 61 0.52 -6.49 -7.84
N TYR A 62 -0.35 -5.77 -8.54
CA TYR A 62 -0.72 -4.40 -8.20
C TYR A 62 -2.18 -4.08 -8.54
N ILE A 63 -2.73 -3.12 -7.81
CA ILE A 63 -4.03 -2.49 -8.05
C ILE A 63 -3.76 -0.99 -8.16
N SER A 64 -4.18 -0.36 -9.26
CA SER A 64 -3.90 1.06 -9.56
C SER A 64 -5.16 1.80 -10.00
N GLY A 65 -5.09 3.13 -10.06
CA GLY A 65 -6.18 3.98 -10.53
C GLY A 65 -6.98 4.66 -9.42
N MET A 66 -6.51 4.55 -8.18
CA MET A 66 -7.12 5.20 -7.01
C MET A 66 -6.77 6.68 -7.02
N LYS A 67 -7.73 7.56 -6.78
CA LYS A 67 -7.53 9.02 -6.89
C LYS A 67 -7.11 9.66 -5.57
N THR A 68 -7.44 9.03 -4.45
CA THR A 68 -7.13 9.56 -3.12
C THR A 68 -6.45 8.51 -2.24
N LEU A 69 -5.75 9.00 -1.20
CA LEU A 69 -5.13 8.13 -0.21
C LEU A 69 -6.18 7.32 0.56
N GLU A 70 -7.34 7.91 0.85
CA GLU A 70 -8.44 7.24 1.56
C GLU A 70 -8.96 6.04 0.77
N GLU A 71 -9.10 6.19 -0.55
CA GLU A 71 -9.47 5.11 -1.45
C GLU A 71 -8.41 4.00 -1.44
N ALA A 72 -7.12 4.38 -1.53
CA ALA A 72 -6.02 3.41 -1.45
C ALA A 72 -5.95 2.67 -0.11
N VAL A 73 -6.24 3.35 1.01
CA VAL A 73 -6.30 2.71 2.32
C VAL A 73 -7.52 1.78 2.43
N ALA A 74 -8.67 2.15 1.86
CA ALA A 74 -9.86 1.31 1.84
C ALA A 74 -9.62 0.01 1.05
N VAL A 75 -9.09 0.12 -0.17
CA VAL A 75 -8.77 -1.05 -1.00
C VAL A 75 -7.68 -1.90 -0.33
N ALA A 76 -6.67 -1.29 0.31
CA ALA A 76 -5.65 -2.05 1.04
C ALA A 76 -6.27 -2.88 2.17
N ARG A 77 -7.28 -2.35 2.88
CA ARG A 77 -8.01 -3.09 3.93
C ARG A 77 -8.83 -4.23 3.33
N GLU A 78 -9.53 -4.02 2.22
CA GLU A 78 -10.28 -5.07 1.53
C GLU A 78 -9.36 -6.22 1.10
N VAL A 79 -8.23 -5.88 0.48
CA VAL A 79 -7.25 -6.89 0.05
C VAL A 79 -6.72 -7.69 1.24
N ILE A 80 -6.41 -7.04 2.37
CA ILE A 80 -5.98 -7.73 3.59
C ILE A 80 -7.07 -8.70 4.10
N GLU A 81 -8.32 -8.26 4.14
CA GLU A 81 -9.46 -9.06 4.62
C GLU A 81 -9.76 -10.25 3.70
N GLU A 82 -9.82 -10.03 2.38
CA GLU A 82 -10.07 -11.07 1.38
C GLU A 82 -8.95 -12.11 1.32
N ASN A 83 -7.70 -11.67 1.53
CA ASN A 83 -6.53 -12.54 1.47
C ASN A 83 -6.10 -13.06 2.84
N LYS A 84 -6.96 -13.01 3.87
CA LYS A 84 -6.75 -13.74 5.15
C LYS A 84 -6.43 -15.23 4.92
N LEU A 85 -6.93 -15.82 3.83
CA LEU A 85 -6.64 -17.20 3.41
C LEU A 85 -5.20 -17.42 2.91
N PHE A 86 -4.44 -16.39 2.52
CA PHE A 86 -3.01 -16.51 2.17
C PHE A 86 -2.07 -16.55 3.38
N ILE A 87 -2.62 -16.39 4.59
CA ILE A 87 -1.87 -16.20 5.83
C ILE A 87 -1.94 -17.43 6.73
N GLU A 88 -3.01 -18.24 6.65
CA GLU A 88 -3.20 -19.42 7.51
C GLU A 88 -2.59 -20.72 6.94
N GLU A 89 -2.26 -20.81 5.64
CA GLU A 89 -1.73 -22.04 5.01
C GLU A 89 -0.18 -22.17 4.99
N ASN A 90 0.52 -21.72 6.04
CA ASN A 90 1.94 -22.07 6.22
C ASN A 90 2.29 -22.43 7.67
N THR A 91 1.37 -23.11 8.36
CA THR A 91 1.70 -23.97 9.50
C THR A 91 1.67 -25.42 9.05
N LEU A 92 2.77 -25.88 8.45
CA LEU A 92 3.18 -27.29 8.41
C LEU A 92 4.54 -27.41 9.10
#